data_AF-A0A7S1QU81-F1
#
_entry.id   AF-A0A7S1QU81-F1
#
_cell.length_a   1.000
_cell.length_b   1.000
_cell.length_c   1.000
_cell.angle_alpha   90.00
_cell.angle_beta   90.00
_cell.angle_gamma   90.00
#
_symmetry.space_group_name_H-M   'P 1'
#
loop_
_entity.id
_entity.type
_entity.pdbx_description
1 polymer ?
#
loop_
_entity_poly.entity_id
_entity_poly.type
_entity_poly.pdbx_seq_one_letter_code
_entity_poly.pdbx_strand_id
1 'polypeptide(L)'
;PGWTPSSGVPSLDDEAVRRFRQALLEKTWTSELMQLARSPDVHSLGRLRDTFFHPLEHEYTLPEVQQMLERLGLRPLGLDADQGLLKLFHQAKPGQDPADLSAWHELELRMPELFIGMYELIA
;
A
#
# COMPACT_ATOMS: atom_id res chain seq x y z
N PRO A 1 -12.25 -1.40 -30.66
CA PRO A 1 -10.78 -1.23 -30.78
C PRO A 1 -10.10 -1.86 -29.56
N GLY A 2 -9.60 -3.09 -29.74
CA GLY A 2 -8.99 -3.88 -28.67
C GLY A 2 -7.60 -3.35 -28.33
N TRP A 3 -7.35 -3.17 -27.04
CA TRP A 3 -6.02 -2.88 -26.51
C TRP A 3 -5.35 -4.20 -26.15
N THR A 4 -4.18 -4.45 -26.71
CA THR A 4 -3.25 -5.51 -26.29
C THR A 4 -1.95 -4.85 -25.84
N PRO A 5 -1.48 -5.05 -24.60
CA PRO A 5 -0.22 -4.48 -24.16
C PRO A 5 0.95 -5.28 -24.73
N SER A 6 1.68 -4.67 -25.66
CA SER A 6 3.07 -5.02 -25.94
C SER A 6 3.96 -4.41 -24.85
N SER A 7 4.90 -5.23 -24.38
CA SER A 7 5.96 -4.96 -23.41
C SER A 7 6.48 -3.51 -23.40
N GLY A 8 6.36 -2.86 -22.23
CA GLY A 8 6.80 -1.50 -21.95
C GLY A 8 5.61 -0.60 -21.61
N VAL A 9 5.46 -0.22 -20.33
CA VAL A 9 4.35 0.66 -19.90
C VAL A 9 4.40 1.95 -20.73
N PRO A 10 3.32 2.32 -21.43
CA PRO A 10 3.25 3.60 -22.10
C PRO A 10 3.41 4.68 -21.03
N SER A 11 4.38 5.58 -21.16
CA SER A 11 4.41 6.77 -20.31
C SER A 11 3.08 7.49 -20.49
N LEU A 12 2.20 7.43 -19.50
CA LEU A 12 0.96 8.18 -19.50
C LEU A 12 1.30 9.66 -19.53
N ASP A 13 0.84 10.36 -20.58
CA ASP A 13 1.02 11.80 -20.67
C ASP A 13 0.35 12.49 -19.47
N ASP A 14 0.90 13.64 -19.06
CA ASP A 14 0.40 14.41 -17.91
C ASP A 14 -1.10 14.74 -18.02
N GLU A 15 -1.60 14.89 -19.24
CA GLU A 15 -2.97 15.28 -19.52
C GLU A 15 -3.95 14.11 -19.29
N ALA A 16 -3.56 12.89 -19.66
CA ALA A 16 -4.28 11.67 -19.35
C ALA A 16 -4.35 11.45 -17.83
N VAL A 17 -3.24 11.68 -17.10
CA VAL A 17 -3.21 11.60 -15.63
C VAL A 17 -4.14 12.65 -15.00
N ARG A 18 -4.17 13.89 -15.53
CA ARG A 18 -5.11 14.94 -15.05
C ARG A 18 -6.57 14.56 -15.29
N ARG A 19 -6.91 14.04 -16.47
CA ARG A 19 -8.27 13.57 -16.77
C ARG A 19 -8.69 12.41 -15.89
N PHE A 20 -7.81 11.44 -15.68
CA PHE A 20 -8.03 10.34 -14.76
C PHE A 20 -8.32 10.85 -13.34
N ARG A 21 -7.48 11.76 -12.82
CA ARG A 21 -7.69 12.39 -11.51
C ARG A 21 -9.06 13.04 -11.39
N GLN A 22 -9.47 13.81 -12.41
CA GLN A 22 -10.75 14.48 -12.41
C GLN A 22 -11.92 13.47 -12.35
N ALA A 23 -11.89 12.46 -13.20
CA ALA A 23 -12.90 11.41 -13.22
C ALA A 23 -12.93 10.60 -11.91
N LEU A 24 -11.76 10.36 -11.30
CA LEU A 24 -11.64 9.70 -10.01
C LEU A 24 -12.29 10.55 -8.90
N LEU A 25 -11.95 11.84 -8.83
CA LEU A 25 -12.51 12.76 -7.83
C LEU A 25 -14.04 12.90 -8.00
N GLU A 26 -14.54 13.11 -9.21
CA GLU A 26 -15.98 13.24 -9.50
C GLU A 26 -16.78 12.04 -9.00
N LYS A 27 -16.24 10.82 -9.10
CA LYS A 27 -16.89 9.60 -8.62
C LYS A 27 -16.73 9.36 -7.12
N THR A 28 -15.61 9.80 -6.54
CA THR A 28 -15.25 9.45 -5.16
C THR A 28 -15.85 10.41 -4.14
N TRP A 29 -15.99 11.71 -4.44
CA TRP A 29 -16.52 12.73 -3.51
C TRP A 29 -17.95 12.46 -3.03
N THR A 30 -18.77 11.76 -3.82
CA THR A 30 -20.18 11.48 -3.52
C THR A 30 -20.44 10.02 -3.19
N SER A 31 -19.39 9.23 -2.91
CA SER A 31 -19.47 7.79 -2.70
C SER A 31 -18.81 7.36 -1.38
N GLU A 32 -18.92 6.07 -1.07
CA GLU A 32 -18.20 5.42 0.03
C GLU A 32 -16.67 5.55 -0.09
N LEU A 33 -16.16 5.90 -1.28
CA LEU A 33 -14.74 6.12 -1.56
C LEU A 33 -14.25 7.54 -1.19
N MET A 34 -14.98 8.28 -0.35
CA MET A 34 -14.58 9.64 0.06
C MET A 34 -13.18 9.66 0.71
N GLN A 35 -12.76 8.58 1.39
CA GLN A 35 -11.40 8.51 1.94
C GLN A 35 -10.33 8.54 0.86
N LEU A 36 -10.56 7.87 -0.28
CA LEU A 36 -9.66 7.91 -1.43
C LEU A 36 -9.55 9.34 -1.98
N ALA A 37 -10.67 10.07 -2.06
CA ALA A 37 -10.67 11.47 -2.50
C ALA A 37 -9.84 12.40 -1.59
N ARG A 38 -9.64 12.01 -0.32
CA ARG A 38 -8.84 12.76 0.67
C ARG A 38 -7.37 12.32 0.71
N SER A 39 -7.01 11.21 0.06
CA SER A 39 -5.63 10.73 0.04
C SER A 39 -4.71 11.79 -0.58
N PRO A 40 -3.54 12.08 0.02
CA PRO A 40 -2.51 12.90 -0.60
C PRO A 40 -2.14 12.41 -2.01
N ASP A 41 -2.19 11.10 -2.25
CA ASP A 41 -1.77 10.49 -3.52
C ASP A 41 -2.65 10.94 -4.68
N VAL A 42 -3.92 11.24 -4.42
CA VAL A 42 -4.84 11.73 -5.46
C VAL A 42 -4.55 13.17 -5.86
N HIS A 43 -3.98 14.00 -4.97
CA HIS A 43 -3.81 15.43 -5.21
C HIS A 43 -2.44 15.82 -5.81
N SER A 44 -1.47 14.91 -5.84
CA SER A 44 -0.20 15.09 -6.56
C SER A 44 -0.19 14.29 -7.86
N LEU A 45 0.14 14.91 -8.99
CA LEU A 45 0.22 14.17 -10.26
C LEU A 45 1.32 13.12 -10.28
N GLY A 46 2.43 13.35 -9.56
CA GLY A 46 3.50 12.36 -9.40
C GLY A 46 3.01 11.16 -8.61
N ARG A 47 2.49 11.39 -7.39
CA ARG A 47 2.00 10.30 -6.53
C ARG A 47 0.81 9.55 -7.14
N LEU A 48 -0.12 10.26 -7.80
CA LEU A 48 -1.23 9.62 -8.49
C LEU A 48 -0.73 8.73 -9.63
N ARG A 49 0.29 9.19 -10.36
CA ARG A 49 0.92 8.37 -11.41
C ARG A 49 1.52 7.11 -10.80
N ASP A 50 2.20 7.30 -9.68
CA ASP A 50 2.89 6.24 -8.97
C ASP A 50 1.88 5.18 -8.49
N THR A 51 0.90 5.58 -7.68
CA THR A 51 -0.11 4.70 -7.06
C THR A 51 -1.00 3.96 -8.06
N PHE A 52 -1.35 4.56 -9.21
CA PHE A 52 -2.33 3.95 -10.13
C PHE A 52 -1.70 3.31 -11.37
N PHE A 53 -0.44 3.65 -11.67
CA PHE A 53 0.17 3.25 -12.94
C PHE A 53 1.62 2.77 -12.79
N HIS A 54 2.14 2.57 -11.58
CA HIS A 54 3.45 1.94 -11.44
C HIS A 54 3.40 0.45 -11.83
N PRO A 55 4.16 0.02 -12.86
CA PRO A 55 4.23 -1.40 -13.24
C PRO A 55 4.89 -2.33 -12.22
N LEU A 56 5.56 -1.77 -11.21
CA LEU A 56 6.33 -2.52 -10.22
C LEU A 56 5.61 -2.63 -8.87
N GLU A 57 4.43 -2.01 -8.72
CA GLU A 57 3.60 -2.23 -7.54
C GLU A 57 2.99 -3.64 -7.63
N HIS A 58 3.45 -4.50 -6.72
CA HIS A 58 2.91 -5.83 -6.50
C HIS A 58 2.23 -5.82 -5.12
N GLU A 59 1.00 -6.31 -5.07
CA GLU A 59 0.31 -6.55 -3.80
C GLU A 59 0.94 -7.78 -3.14
N TYR A 60 1.67 -7.56 -2.05
CA TYR A 60 2.19 -8.62 -1.19
C TYR A 60 1.49 -8.55 0.16
N THR A 61 1.13 -9.71 0.67
CA THR A 61 0.74 -9.89 2.07
C THR A 61 1.98 -10.04 2.94
N LEU A 62 1.90 -9.65 4.22
CA LEU A 62 3.00 -9.84 5.18
C LEU A 62 3.51 -11.31 5.26
N PRO A 63 2.66 -12.35 5.17
CA PRO A 63 3.12 -13.73 5.05
C PRO A 63 3.92 -14.04 3.77
N GLU A 64 3.58 -13.42 2.63
CA GLU A 64 4.34 -13.58 1.39
C GLU A 64 5.71 -12.90 1.51
N VAL A 65 5.75 -11.69 2.07
CA VAL A 65 7.00 -11.00 2.41
C VAL A 65 7.86 -11.87 3.33
N GLN A 66 7.27 -12.45 4.38
CA GLN A 66 7.99 -13.33 5.31
C GLN A 66 8.61 -14.54 4.58
N GLN A 67 7.84 -15.21 3.71
CA GLN A 67 8.36 -16.31 2.91
C GLN A 67 9.51 -15.89 1.98
N MET A 68 9.46 -14.68 1.43
CA MET A 68 10.54 -14.16 0.60
C MET A 68 11.81 -13.92 1.41
N LEU A 69 11.69 -13.33 2.61
CA LEU A 69 12.82 -13.13 3.52
C LEU A 69 13.45 -14.46 3.92
N GLU A 70 12.64 -15.45 4.30
CA GLU A 70 13.10 -16.80 4.67
C GLU A 70 13.86 -17.48 3.52
N ARG A 71 13.36 -17.39 2.27
CA ARG A 71 14.05 -17.92 1.08
C ARG A 71 15.40 -17.26 0.83
N LEU A 72 15.56 -16.00 1.23
CA LEU A 72 16.82 -15.25 1.13
C LEU A 72 17.73 -15.45 2.35
N GLY A 73 17.31 -16.22 3.35
CA GLY A 73 18.05 -16.41 4.60
C GLY A 73 18.07 -15.14 5.48
N LEU A 74 17.10 -14.24 5.27
CA LEU A 74 16.93 -13.01 6.03
C LEU A 74 15.88 -13.21 7.12
N ARG A 75 16.03 -12.44 8.20
CA ARG A 75 15.13 -12.40 9.36
C ARG A 75 14.56 -10.99 9.44
N PRO A 76 13.23 -10.80 9.50
CA PRO A 76 12.69 -9.49 9.82
C PRO A 76 13.07 -9.09 11.25
N LEU A 77 13.42 -7.83 11.44
CA LEU A 77 13.59 -7.18 12.74
C LEU A 77 12.34 -6.42 13.15
N GLY A 78 11.45 -6.13 12.21
CA GLY A 78 10.15 -5.50 12.43
C GLY A 78 9.72 -4.62 11.26
N LEU A 79 8.56 -3.98 11.41
CA LEU A 79 8.13 -2.88 10.55
C LEU A 79 8.70 -1.56 11.08
N ASP A 80 9.09 -0.66 10.19
CA ASP A 80 9.34 0.75 10.54
C ASP A 80 7.98 1.43 10.78
N ALA A 81 7.47 1.22 11.98
CA ALA A 81 6.19 1.73 12.43
C ALA A 81 6.42 2.89 13.41
N ASP A 82 5.61 3.94 13.29
CA ASP A 82 5.64 5.03 14.24
C ASP A 82 5.25 4.56 15.66
N GLN A 83 5.55 5.39 16.66
CA GLN A 83 5.27 5.07 18.06
C GLN A 83 3.78 4.82 18.34
N GLY A 84 2.89 5.45 17.57
CA GLY A 84 1.44 5.27 17.70
C GLY A 84 1.02 3.88 17.24
N LEU A 85 1.46 3.47 16.06
CA LEU A 85 1.19 2.15 15.49
C LEU A 85 1.82 1.03 16.33
N LEU A 86 3.06 1.21 16.80
CA LEU A 86 3.71 0.24 17.71
C LEU A 86 2.94 0.10 19.03
N LYS A 87 2.49 1.21 19.63
CA LYS A 87 1.71 1.15 20.86
C LYS A 87 0.39 0.41 20.64
N LEU A 88 -0.29 0.68 19.53
CA LEU A 88 -1.53 0.00 19.16
C LEU A 88 -1.31 -1.50 18.88
N PHE A 89 -0.20 -1.85 18.23
CA PHE A 89 0.21 -3.24 18.06
C PHE A 89 0.36 -3.95 19.39
N HIS A 90 1.12 -3.40 20.34
CA HIS A 90 1.30 -4.00 21.66
C HIS A 90 -0.01 -4.12 22.45
N GLN A 91 -0.95 -3.19 22.27
CA GLN A 91 -2.28 -3.28 22.88
C GLN A 91 -3.14 -4.37 22.24
N ALA A 92 -3.06 -4.54 20.92
CA ALA A 92 -3.84 -5.51 20.17
C ALA A 92 -3.26 -6.94 20.22
N LYS A 93 -1.94 -7.05 20.36
CA LYS A 93 -1.15 -8.29 20.32
C LYS A 93 -0.21 -8.36 21.54
N PRO A 94 -0.74 -8.38 22.77
CA PRO A 94 0.08 -8.37 23.98
C PRO A 94 1.00 -9.59 24.04
N GLY A 95 2.29 -9.36 24.28
CA GLY A 95 3.31 -10.41 24.39
C GLY A 95 3.87 -10.88 23.06
N GLN A 96 3.35 -10.41 21.91
CA GLN A 96 3.96 -10.70 20.61
C GLN A 96 5.14 -9.78 20.32
N ASP A 97 6.12 -10.33 19.62
CA ASP A 97 7.29 -9.61 19.13
C ASP A 97 6.91 -8.74 17.93
N PRO A 98 7.23 -7.43 17.90
CA PRO A 98 7.08 -6.61 16.70
C PRO A 98 7.84 -7.11 15.46
N ALA A 99 8.79 -8.03 15.60
CA ALA A 99 9.42 -8.73 14.48
C ALA A 99 8.53 -9.82 13.84
N ASP A 100 7.45 -10.24 14.51
CA ASP A 100 6.51 -11.26 14.03
C ASP A 100 5.54 -10.67 12.99
N LEU A 101 5.88 -10.81 11.71
CA LEU A 101 5.04 -10.35 10.60
C LEU A 101 3.67 -11.05 10.54
N SER A 102 3.53 -12.25 11.12
CA SER A 102 2.24 -12.93 11.19
C SER A 102 1.30 -12.25 12.18
N ALA A 103 1.83 -11.77 13.32
CA ALA A 103 1.05 -10.98 14.28
C ALA A 103 0.58 -9.64 13.70
N TRP A 104 1.40 -9.00 12.86
CA TRP A 104 1.02 -7.80 12.10
C TRP A 104 -0.06 -8.08 11.06
N HIS A 105 0.04 -9.20 10.34
CA HIS A 105 -0.98 -9.61 9.38
C HIS A 105 -2.34 -9.83 10.04
N GLU A 106 -2.38 -10.50 11.20
CA GLU A 106 -3.63 -10.66 11.94
C GLU A 106 -4.21 -9.32 12.44
N LEU A 107 -3.36 -8.33 12.70
CA LEU A 107 -3.80 -6.98 13.05
C LEU A 107 -4.41 -6.27 11.84
N GLU A 108 -3.75 -6.35 10.70
CA GLU A 108 -4.20 -5.82 9.41
C GLU A 108 -5.55 -6.38 8.99
N LEU A 109 -5.75 -7.71 9.07
CA LEU A 109 -7.03 -8.33 8.73
C LEU A 109 -8.21 -7.79 9.57
N ARG A 110 -7.93 -7.24 10.76
CA ARG A 110 -8.93 -6.67 11.66
C ARG A 110 -9.12 -5.16 11.47
N MET A 111 -8.06 -4.44 11.12
CA MET A 111 -8.05 -2.98 10.96
C MET A 111 -7.23 -2.61 9.71
N PRO A 112 -7.74 -2.90 8.50
CA PRO A 112 -7.01 -2.69 7.24
C PRO A 112 -6.69 -1.21 7.00
N GLU A 113 -7.46 -0.29 7.59
CA GLU A 113 -7.23 1.15 7.51
C GLU A 113 -5.91 1.61 8.14
N LEU A 114 -5.29 0.79 8.99
CA LEU A 114 -3.98 1.09 9.58
C LEU A 114 -2.81 0.80 8.62
N PHE A 115 -3.09 0.10 7.51
CA PHE A 115 -2.11 -0.38 6.54
C PHE A 115 -2.39 0.16 5.13
N ILE A 116 -2.93 1.38 5.04
CA ILE A 116 -3.21 2.06 3.75
C ILE A 116 -1.90 2.45 3.04
N GLY A 117 -0.79 2.57 3.78
CA GLY A 117 0.55 2.82 3.23
C GLY A 117 1.30 1.54 2.89
N MET A 118 2.48 1.69 2.28
CA MET A 118 3.40 0.58 2.04
C MET A 118 4.02 0.09 3.35
N TYR A 119 4.35 -1.21 3.43
CA TYR A 119 5.18 -1.70 4.53
C TYR A 119 6.63 -1.22 4.35
N GLU A 120 7.18 -0.62 5.40
CA GLU A 120 8.61 -0.36 5.52
C GLU A 120 9.19 -1.43 6.46
N LEU A 121 10.14 -2.23 5.96
CA LEU A 121 10.72 -3.36 6.69
C LEU A 121 12.12 -3.03 7.19
N ILE A 122 12.39 -3.41 8.43
CA ILE A 122 13.74 -3.46 8.99
C ILE A 122 14.17 -4.92 8.95
N ALA A 123 15.22 -5.23 8.19
CA ALA A 123 15.75 -6.58 7.98
C ALA A 123 17.27 -6.63 8.18
#